data_AF-A0A1V6S3B7-F1
#
_entry.id   AF-A0A1V6S3B7-F1
#
_cell.length_a   1.000
_cell.length_b   1.000
_cell.length_c   1.000
_cell.angle_alpha   90.00
_cell.angle_beta   90.00
_cell.angle_gamma   90.00
#
_symmetry.space_group_name_H-M   'P 1'
#
loop_
_entity.id
_entity.type
_entity.pdbx_description
1 polymer ?
#
loop_
_entity_poly.entity_id
_entity_poly.type
_entity_poly.pdbx_seq_one_letter_code
_entity_poly.pdbx_strand_id
1 'polypeptide(L)'
;MESDGEKLEGGRVSLKRSSALSFPSTNTNGEYNLKKEWTSKTMSRQKMTPNIMHLITPRKKNGGMKTSEDENEDESEDESEDPGCEQEDIEDHEYSTSGDATLDGKLCRQMHFDVVVATALARYIHREDMRSEFWQRMEEPSEDMCDVAFHVFDRYGTVETKYKDHPVQRGTGVWGNELDHGPIFLIEKLHVTLELRRKGLGQKVVSLLLKKAQQFSLDNKGDGKYADSFYGSNEAFEQAWTLHALVNPGYLTADVESQLVDKSAEERVMILNQIQSGGIDFWRSCGFRRIGASRCFAFSFDLQHQSRALTAASDFDPRSSHAEELEYEEVRLIYETDRSIEVKRLKIERLREPLPLHYAALTLTDEELKAFFITHATDKIGWDRVTNSAATLLHLIACKLKPLSTQWLLENAHQAEFWNTARDIDGYTPLEALQEKLEKIRTRKAHGFMTLNLSDHFKGNSDTAVSCLSFIQTGVFGA
;
A
#
# COMPACT_ATOMS: atom_id res chain seq x y z
N MET A 1 -72.15 -18.66 39.47
CA MET A 1 -73.14 -18.36 38.42
C MET A 1 -72.46 -18.78 37.12
N GLU A 2 -72.60 -20.07 36.83
CA GLU A 2 -73.43 -20.59 35.70
C GLU A 2 -72.66 -20.39 34.38
N SER A 3 -71.99 -21.44 33.89
CA SER A 3 -72.51 -22.43 32.90
C SER A 3 -72.51 -21.78 31.50
N ASP A 4 -72.02 -22.35 30.39
CA ASP A 4 -71.88 -23.70 29.86
C ASP A 4 -70.69 -23.67 28.86
N GLY A 5 -69.96 -24.72 28.48
CA GLY A 5 -70.31 -26.12 28.38
C GLY A 5 -70.60 -26.50 26.93
N GLU A 6 -69.59 -26.86 26.13
CA GLU A 6 -69.78 -27.84 25.05
C GLU A 6 -68.48 -28.57 24.67
N LYS A 7 -68.51 -29.87 24.92
CA LYS A 7 -67.62 -30.93 24.42
C LYS A 7 -68.36 -31.68 23.30
N LEU A 8 -67.62 -32.32 22.41
CA LEU A 8 -67.58 -33.78 22.14
C LEU A 8 -67.19 -34.01 20.67
N GLU A 9 -66.05 -34.67 20.45
CA GLU A 9 -65.91 -36.03 19.89
C GLU A 9 -65.76 -36.01 18.37
N GLY A 10 -64.96 -36.83 17.71
CA GLY A 10 -64.22 -38.02 18.10
C GLY A 10 -63.95 -38.79 16.80
N GLY A 11 -62.74 -39.32 16.61
CA GLY A 11 -62.41 -40.07 15.40
C GLY A 11 -60.97 -40.54 15.31
N ARG A 12 -60.67 -41.67 15.98
CA ARG A 12 -59.57 -42.59 15.58
C ARG A 12 -59.93 -43.19 14.21
N VAL A 13 -59.03 -43.64 13.34
CA VAL A 13 -58.24 -44.89 13.45
C VAL A 13 -57.28 -45.01 12.24
N SER A 14 -56.12 -45.60 12.50
CA SER A 14 -55.32 -46.51 11.66
C SER A 14 -54.06 -46.05 10.93
N LEU A 15 -52.97 -46.69 11.38
CA LEU A 15 -51.69 -46.92 10.75
C LEU A 15 -51.79 -47.57 9.36
N LYS A 16 -50.93 -47.12 8.44
CA LYS A 16 -50.24 -48.00 7.48
C LYS A 16 -48.76 -47.60 7.34
N ARG A 17 -47.91 -48.63 7.37
CA ARG A 17 -46.45 -48.65 7.21
C ARG A 17 -46.02 -48.44 5.75
N SER A 18 -44.72 -48.14 5.61
CA SER A 18 -43.85 -48.21 4.43
C SER A 18 -44.05 -47.08 3.42
N SER A 19 -43.02 -46.32 3.05
CA SER A 19 -41.84 -46.84 2.36
C SER A 19 -40.64 -45.91 2.50
N ALA A 20 -39.45 -46.52 2.50
CA ALA A 20 -38.15 -45.87 2.51
C ALA A 20 -37.99 -44.86 1.36
N LEU A 21 -37.48 -43.67 1.68
CA LEU A 21 -36.84 -42.78 0.72
C LEU A 21 -35.38 -42.62 1.16
N SER A 22 -34.53 -43.20 0.33
CA SER A 22 -33.08 -43.15 0.36
C SER A 22 -32.56 -41.73 0.24
N PHE A 23 -31.73 -41.32 1.18
CA PHE A 23 -30.86 -40.15 1.08
C PHE A 23 -29.73 -40.45 0.08
N PRO A 24 -29.43 -39.57 -0.89
CA PRO A 24 -28.17 -39.66 -1.61
C PRO A 24 -27.04 -39.14 -0.70
N SER A 25 -26.14 -40.05 -0.36
CA SER A 25 -24.81 -39.78 0.18
C SER A 25 -24.05 -38.87 -0.79
N THR A 26 -23.80 -37.62 -0.41
CA THR A 26 -22.82 -36.77 -1.09
C THR A 26 -21.43 -37.15 -0.60
N ASN A 27 -20.78 -37.96 -1.43
CA ASN A 27 -19.42 -38.39 -1.29
C ASN A 27 -18.47 -37.20 -1.47
N THR A 28 -17.53 -37.08 -0.54
CA THR A 28 -16.37 -36.19 -0.58
C THR A 28 -15.43 -36.56 -1.71
N ASN A 29 -14.98 -35.55 -2.47
CA ASN A 29 -13.76 -35.44 -3.29
C ASN A 29 -14.08 -34.82 -4.66
N GLY A 30 -13.93 -33.51 -4.73
CA GLY A 30 -13.92 -32.75 -5.97
C GLY A 30 -12.82 -31.69 -5.90
N GLU A 31 -11.58 -32.09 -6.15
CA GLU A 31 -10.52 -31.16 -6.54
C GLU A 31 -10.95 -30.50 -7.86
N TYR A 32 -11.37 -29.23 -7.78
CA TYR A 32 -11.72 -28.45 -8.95
C TYR A 32 -10.46 -28.06 -9.72
N ASN A 33 -10.28 -28.72 -10.86
CA ASN A 33 -9.26 -28.46 -11.86
C ASN A 33 -9.63 -27.18 -12.64
N LEU A 34 -9.34 -26.00 -12.07
CA LEU A 34 -9.61 -24.66 -12.64
C LEU A 34 -8.63 -24.25 -13.77
N LYS A 35 -8.07 -25.21 -14.52
CA LYS A 35 -6.98 -24.93 -15.49
C LYS A 35 -7.38 -24.94 -16.97
N LYS A 36 -8.65 -25.06 -17.34
CA LYS A 36 -9.05 -25.09 -18.76
C LYS A 36 -10.40 -24.44 -19.01
N GLU A 37 -10.43 -23.12 -19.12
CA GLU A 37 -11.38 -22.38 -19.99
C GLU A 37 -11.08 -20.88 -19.95
N TRP A 38 -9.93 -20.48 -20.50
CA TRP A 38 -9.69 -19.11 -20.94
C TRP A 38 -9.10 -19.18 -22.34
N THR A 39 -9.95 -19.45 -23.33
CA THR A 39 -9.58 -19.31 -24.74
C THR A 39 -10.51 -18.31 -25.41
N SER A 40 -9.90 -17.19 -25.78
CA SER A 40 -10.22 -16.35 -26.92
C SER A 40 -11.57 -15.63 -26.93
N LYS A 41 -11.61 -14.48 -26.24
CA LYS A 41 -12.37 -13.32 -26.71
C LYS A 41 -11.37 -12.27 -27.20
N THR A 42 -11.35 -12.07 -28.51
CA THR A 42 -10.57 -11.05 -29.22
C THR A 42 -11.01 -9.66 -28.77
N MET A 43 -10.40 -9.16 -27.70
CA MET A 43 -10.37 -7.73 -27.42
C MET A 43 -9.28 -7.08 -28.27
N SER A 44 -9.63 -5.96 -28.88
CA SER A 44 -8.69 -5.12 -29.63
C SER A 44 -7.59 -4.68 -28.67
N ARG A 45 -6.44 -5.36 -28.72
CA ARG A 45 -5.22 -4.97 -28.01
C ARG A 45 -4.79 -3.59 -28.54
N GLN A 46 -4.97 -2.54 -27.75
CA GLN A 46 -3.97 -1.47 -27.74
C GLN A 46 -2.66 -2.15 -27.37
N LYS A 47 -1.80 -2.37 -28.37
CA LYS A 47 -0.48 -2.94 -28.13
C LYS A 47 0.34 -1.88 -27.38
N MET A 48 0.52 -2.06 -26.08
CA MET A 48 1.71 -1.57 -25.40
C MET A 48 2.87 -2.45 -25.91
N THR A 49 3.54 -2.02 -26.96
CA THR A 49 4.68 -2.76 -27.54
C THR A 49 5.96 -2.37 -26.81
N PRO A 50 6.71 -3.31 -26.20
CA PRO A 50 8.07 -3.04 -25.75
C PRO A 50 9.01 -3.09 -26.96
N ASN A 51 9.41 -1.93 -27.46
CA ASN A 51 10.51 -1.83 -28.42
C ASN A 51 11.83 -1.75 -27.67
N ILE A 52 12.63 -2.81 -27.72
CA ILE A 52 14.04 -2.80 -27.33
C ILE A 52 14.86 -2.60 -28.60
N MET A 53 15.52 -1.46 -28.73
CA MET A 53 16.49 -1.20 -29.79
C MET A 53 17.81 -0.75 -29.16
N HIS A 54 18.88 -1.50 -29.44
CA HIS A 54 20.25 -1.06 -29.26
C HIS A 54 20.63 -0.14 -30.43
N LEU A 55 21.43 0.91 -30.20
CA LEU A 55 22.74 1.11 -30.86
C LEU A 55 23.37 2.52 -30.73
N ILE A 56 24.71 2.48 -30.81
CA ILE A 56 25.71 3.40 -31.40
C ILE A 56 26.08 4.70 -30.63
N THR A 57 27.37 4.74 -30.31
CA THR A 57 28.16 5.81 -29.69
C THR A 57 28.55 6.92 -30.69
N PRO A 58 28.71 8.18 -30.24
CA PRO A 58 29.42 9.20 -31.00
C PRO A 58 30.87 9.38 -30.56
N ARG A 59 31.70 9.36 -31.61
CA ARG A 59 33.08 9.85 -31.83
C ARG A 59 33.62 10.93 -30.86
N LYS A 60 34.71 10.59 -30.15
CA LYS A 60 35.58 11.53 -29.42
C LYS A 60 36.15 12.63 -30.34
N LYS A 61 36.02 13.89 -29.94
CA LYS A 61 36.90 14.98 -30.38
C LYS A 61 38.11 15.03 -29.43
N ASN A 62 39.30 14.81 -29.98
CA ASN A 62 40.56 15.01 -29.26
C ASN A 62 40.78 16.52 -29.03
N GLY A 63 40.81 16.93 -27.77
CA GLY A 63 41.39 18.21 -27.33
C GLY A 63 42.66 17.92 -26.55
N GLY A 64 43.79 18.41 -27.03
CA GLY A 64 45.12 18.15 -26.49
C GLY A 64 45.35 18.79 -25.13
N MET A 65 45.86 18.00 -24.20
CA MET A 65 46.29 18.41 -22.86
C MET A 65 47.78 18.78 -22.92
N LYS A 66 48.11 20.04 -22.60
CA LYS A 66 49.48 20.49 -22.35
C LYS A 66 49.73 20.47 -20.85
N THR A 67 50.82 19.84 -20.48
CA THR A 67 51.44 19.80 -19.16
C THR A 67 52.22 21.09 -18.89
N SER A 68 52.14 21.60 -17.68
CA SER A 68 53.27 22.31 -17.05
C SER A 68 53.21 22.08 -15.55
N GLU A 69 54.29 21.46 -15.08
CA GLU A 69 54.74 21.39 -13.70
C GLU A 69 55.00 22.81 -13.18
N ASP A 70 54.70 23.07 -11.91
CA ASP A 70 55.51 23.95 -11.08
C ASP A 70 55.27 23.60 -9.60
N GLU A 71 56.38 23.25 -8.96
CA GLU A 71 56.55 23.02 -7.54
C GLU A 71 56.52 24.36 -6.80
N ASN A 72 55.89 24.43 -5.63
CA ASN A 72 56.34 25.28 -4.53
C ASN A 72 55.84 24.72 -3.20
N GLU A 73 56.80 24.35 -2.36
CA GLU A 73 56.68 24.17 -0.92
C GLU A 73 56.58 25.56 -0.28
N ASP A 74 55.67 25.74 0.69
CA ASP A 74 55.95 26.59 1.85
C ASP A 74 54.96 26.28 2.99
N GLU A 75 55.56 26.04 4.15
CA GLU A 75 54.94 25.74 5.44
C GLU A 75 54.32 26.99 6.06
N SER A 76 53.16 26.88 6.71
CA SER A 76 52.86 27.64 7.93
C SER A 76 51.67 27.07 8.69
N GLU A 77 51.70 27.37 9.98
CA GLU A 77 51.02 26.73 11.09
C GLU A 77 49.58 27.20 11.29
N ASP A 78 48.73 26.24 11.68
CA ASP A 78 47.80 26.30 12.82
C ASP A 78 46.96 27.57 13.02
N GLU A 79 45.74 27.59 12.46
CA GLU A 79 44.56 28.09 13.17
C GLU A 79 43.33 27.24 12.80
N SER A 80 42.70 26.67 13.83
CA SER A 80 41.49 25.85 13.73
C SER A 80 40.27 26.71 13.41
N GLU A 81 39.92 26.82 12.13
CA GLU A 81 38.63 27.31 11.67
C GLU A 81 37.74 26.16 11.15
N ASP A 82 36.49 26.21 11.59
CA ASP A 82 35.35 25.36 11.24
C ASP A 82 35.30 25.07 9.73
N PRO A 83 35.26 23.78 9.26
CA PRO A 83 35.28 23.49 7.84
C PRO A 83 33.93 23.89 7.24
N GLY A 84 33.86 25.14 6.79
CA GLY A 84 32.93 25.59 5.77
C GLY A 84 33.02 24.60 4.63
N CYS A 85 31.96 23.82 4.44
CA CYS A 85 31.82 22.91 3.32
C CYS A 85 31.90 23.76 2.06
N GLU A 86 33.08 23.79 1.42
CA GLU A 86 33.26 24.37 0.09
C GLU A 86 32.28 23.63 -0.83
N GLN A 87 31.15 24.28 -1.08
CA GLN A 87 30.28 23.93 -2.19
C GLN A 87 31.10 24.24 -3.43
N GLU A 88 31.85 23.24 -3.92
CA GLU A 88 32.29 23.22 -5.31
C GLU A 88 31.04 23.48 -6.15
N ASP A 89 30.96 24.69 -6.71
CA ASP A 89 29.93 25.08 -7.65
C ASP A 89 29.93 24.02 -8.75
N ILE A 90 28.89 23.17 -8.74
CA ILE A 90 28.68 22.20 -9.81
C ILE A 90 28.47 23.04 -11.06
N GLU A 91 29.52 23.17 -11.87
CA GLU A 91 29.46 23.88 -13.15
C GLU A 91 28.19 23.45 -13.88
N ASP A 92 27.39 24.44 -14.30
CA ASP A 92 26.16 24.23 -15.05
C ASP A 92 26.51 23.68 -16.44
N HIS A 93 26.86 22.40 -16.50
CA HIS A 93 27.05 21.69 -17.73
C HIS A 93 25.69 21.50 -18.42
N GLU A 94 25.67 21.66 -19.73
CA GLU A 94 24.49 21.43 -20.55
C GLU A 94 24.20 19.92 -20.60
N TYR A 95 23.32 19.45 -19.72
CA TYR A 95 22.97 18.03 -19.64
C TYR A 95 21.96 17.67 -20.74
N SER A 96 22.40 16.90 -21.72
CA SER A 96 21.51 16.38 -22.77
C SER A 96 20.70 15.19 -22.26
N THR A 97 19.37 15.28 -22.30
CA THR A 97 18.50 14.10 -22.16
C THR A 97 18.47 13.35 -23.50
N SER A 98 19.22 12.26 -23.65
CA SER A 98 19.13 11.43 -24.85
C SER A 98 17.94 10.46 -24.72
N GLY A 99 16.98 10.54 -25.65
CA GLY A 99 15.84 9.62 -25.73
C GLY A 99 14.80 10.04 -26.77
N ASP A 100 14.68 9.27 -27.84
CA ASP A 100 13.66 9.39 -28.88
C ASP A 100 12.25 9.15 -28.29
N ALA A 101 11.25 9.85 -28.81
CA ALA A 101 9.99 10.10 -28.10
C ALA A 101 8.88 9.10 -28.45
N THR A 102 8.84 7.98 -27.72
CA THR A 102 7.58 7.25 -27.46
C THR A 102 7.42 7.09 -25.94
N LEU A 103 6.32 7.60 -25.37
CA LEU A 103 6.06 7.57 -23.92
C LEU A 103 5.33 6.28 -23.53
N ASP A 104 6.08 5.17 -23.56
CA ASP A 104 5.68 3.95 -22.87
C ASP A 104 6.89 3.42 -22.09
N GLY A 105 7.19 4.10 -20.96
CA GLY A 105 8.36 3.88 -20.10
C GLY A 105 9.66 4.51 -20.62
N LYS A 106 10.04 5.70 -20.11
CA LYS A 106 11.32 6.35 -20.45
C LYS A 106 12.35 6.18 -19.35
N LEU A 107 13.50 5.60 -19.70
CA LEU A 107 14.70 5.61 -18.88
C LEU A 107 15.49 6.89 -19.16
N CYS A 108 15.48 7.85 -18.24
CA CYS A 108 16.34 9.02 -18.32
C CYS A 108 17.73 8.66 -17.79
N ARG A 109 18.75 8.77 -18.64
CA ARG A 109 20.16 8.60 -18.24
C ARG A 109 20.83 9.97 -18.26
N GLN A 110 21.49 10.33 -17.17
CA GLN A 110 22.37 11.49 -17.14
C GLN A 110 23.81 10.99 -17.18
N MET A 111 24.61 11.55 -18.09
CA MET A 111 26.02 11.21 -18.27
C MET A 111 26.91 12.37 -17.83
N HIS A 112 28.03 12.03 -17.21
CA HIS A 112 29.16 12.93 -17.00
C HIS A 112 30.42 12.18 -17.44
N PHE A 113 31.18 12.72 -18.40
CA PHE A 113 32.40 12.08 -18.94
C PHE A 113 32.21 10.62 -19.38
N ASP A 114 31.15 10.31 -20.14
CA ASP A 114 30.77 8.94 -20.56
C ASP A 114 30.36 7.97 -19.42
N VAL A 115 30.29 8.44 -18.17
CA VAL A 115 29.83 7.66 -17.01
C VAL A 115 28.39 8.00 -16.70
N VAL A 116 27.54 6.99 -16.52
CA VAL A 116 26.16 7.18 -16.07
C VAL A 116 26.18 7.53 -14.58
N VAL A 117 25.86 8.77 -14.26
CA VAL A 117 25.90 9.30 -12.88
C VAL A 117 24.55 9.20 -12.16
N ALA A 118 23.47 9.17 -12.94
CA ALA A 118 22.12 8.97 -12.44
C ALA A 118 21.25 8.28 -13.48
N THR A 119 20.33 7.45 -13.01
CA THR A 119 19.31 6.77 -13.81
C THR A 119 17.95 6.98 -13.17
N ALA A 120 16.96 7.35 -13.98
CA ALA A 120 15.58 7.45 -13.52
C ALA A 120 14.60 6.79 -14.50
N LEU A 121 13.54 6.20 -13.97
CA LEU A 121 12.42 5.62 -14.70
C LEU A 121 11.14 6.28 -14.19
N ALA A 122 10.36 6.83 -15.11
CA ALA A 122 9.05 7.38 -14.82
C ALA A 122 8.06 7.05 -15.94
N ARG A 123 6.77 7.03 -15.59
CA ARG A 123 5.67 6.71 -16.48
C ARG A 123 4.61 7.80 -16.44
N TYR A 124 4.11 8.14 -17.61
CA TYR A 124 2.97 9.03 -17.75
C TYR A 124 1.73 8.18 -18.04
N ILE A 125 0.74 8.29 -17.17
CA ILE A 125 -0.40 7.40 -17.11
C ILE A 125 -1.65 8.23 -17.36
N HIS A 126 -2.28 8.07 -18.53
CA HIS A 126 -3.54 8.74 -18.84
C HIS A 126 -4.72 7.96 -18.26
N ARG A 127 -4.94 8.13 -16.95
CA ARG A 127 -5.93 7.38 -16.18
C ARG A 127 -7.37 7.50 -16.70
N GLU A 128 -7.75 8.66 -17.24
CA GLU A 128 -9.12 8.93 -17.68
C GLU A 128 -9.60 7.92 -18.74
N ASP A 129 -8.71 7.51 -19.65
CA ASP A 129 -9.00 6.56 -20.72
C ASP A 129 -9.15 5.10 -20.24
N MET A 130 -8.80 4.81 -18.99
CA MET A 130 -8.77 3.46 -18.46
C MET A 130 -9.43 3.30 -17.10
N ARG A 131 -10.27 4.24 -16.66
CA ARG A 131 -10.96 4.17 -15.36
C ARG A 131 -11.66 2.84 -15.11
N SER A 132 -12.40 2.31 -16.09
CA SER A 132 -13.13 1.04 -15.91
C SER A 132 -12.24 -0.19 -15.71
N GLU A 133 -10.98 -0.10 -16.16
CA GLU A 133 -9.99 -1.18 -16.10
C GLU A 133 -8.75 -0.77 -15.30
N PHE A 134 -8.85 0.26 -14.45
CA PHE A 134 -7.68 0.97 -13.91
C PHE A 134 -6.73 0.02 -13.18
N TRP A 135 -7.22 -0.79 -12.24
CA TRP A 135 -6.40 -1.78 -11.54
C TRP A 135 -5.80 -2.82 -12.49
N GLN A 136 -6.57 -3.34 -13.47
CA GLN A 136 -6.02 -4.33 -14.41
C GLN A 136 -4.87 -3.75 -15.24
N ARG A 137 -4.98 -2.49 -15.67
CA ARG A 137 -3.94 -1.80 -16.44
C ARG A 137 -2.72 -1.42 -15.61
N MET A 138 -2.91 -1.22 -14.30
CA MET A 138 -1.82 -0.87 -13.38
C MET A 138 -1.10 -2.09 -12.78
N GLU A 139 -1.74 -3.26 -12.72
CA GLU A 139 -1.16 -4.50 -12.17
C GLU A 139 -0.05 -5.09 -13.05
N GLU A 140 -0.24 -5.10 -14.38
CA GLU A 140 0.65 -5.77 -15.34
C GLU A 140 2.04 -5.10 -15.55
N PRO A 141 2.19 -3.76 -15.60
CA PRO A 141 3.43 -3.16 -16.09
C PRO A 141 4.62 -3.15 -15.11
N SER A 142 4.38 -3.00 -13.80
CA SER A 142 5.42 -2.95 -12.77
C SER A 142 4.83 -3.16 -11.36
N GLU A 143 5.67 -3.62 -10.43
CA GLU A 143 5.31 -3.75 -9.01
C GLU A 143 4.94 -2.39 -8.39
N ASP A 144 5.69 -1.34 -8.70
CA ASP A 144 5.41 0.03 -8.20
C ASP A 144 4.05 0.57 -8.68
N MET A 145 3.67 0.29 -9.94
CA MET A 145 2.35 0.68 -10.44
C MET A 145 1.23 -0.10 -9.74
N CYS A 146 1.42 -1.40 -9.55
CA CYS A 146 0.50 -2.25 -8.81
C CYS A 146 0.31 -1.72 -7.38
N ASP A 147 1.42 -1.47 -6.69
CA ASP A 147 1.41 -0.97 -5.32
C ASP A 147 0.68 0.37 -5.21
N VAL A 148 1.01 1.35 -6.06
CA VAL A 148 0.33 2.65 -6.05
C VAL A 148 -1.17 2.48 -6.34
N ALA A 149 -1.53 1.68 -7.34
CA ALA A 149 -2.91 1.49 -7.75
C ALA A 149 -3.76 0.84 -6.68
N PHE A 150 -3.26 -0.20 -6.02
CA PHE A 150 -4.01 -0.91 -4.99
C PHE A 150 -3.89 -0.25 -3.60
N HIS A 151 -2.85 0.53 -3.31
CA HIS A 151 -2.72 1.14 -1.98
C HIS A 151 -3.32 2.53 -1.88
N VAL A 152 -3.42 3.29 -2.97
CA VAL A 152 -3.89 4.69 -2.96
C VAL A 152 -5.27 4.82 -3.60
N PHE A 153 -5.55 4.03 -4.64
CA PHE A 153 -6.72 4.22 -5.48
C PHE A 153 -7.69 3.04 -5.38
N ASP A 154 -8.97 3.34 -5.59
CA ASP A 154 -9.99 2.35 -5.84
C ASP A 154 -9.89 1.76 -7.26
N ARG A 155 -10.79 0.82 -7.58
CA ARG A 155 -10.81 0.13 -8.87
C ARG A 155 -11.01 1.05 -10.08
N TYR A 156 -11.42 2.30 -9.87
CA TYR A 156 -11.69 3.29 -10.90
C TYR A 156 -10.60 4.37 -10.98
N GLY A 157 -9.54 4.25 -10.18
CA GLY A 157 -8.47 5.24 -10.12
C GLY A 157 -8.82 6.48 -9.30
N THR A 158 -9.86 6.41 -8.47
CA THR A 158 -10.25 7.46 -7.50
C THR A 158 -9.50 7.21 -6.21
N VAL A 159 -9.02 8.24 -5.50
CA VAL A 159 -8.33 8.04 -4.23
C VAL A 159 -9.27 7.38 -3.23
N GLU A 160 -8.79 6.35 -2.52
CA GLU A 160 -9.59 5.63 -1.52
C GLU A 160 -10.13 6.61 -0.47
N THR A 161 -11.41 6.48 -0.12
CA THR A 161 -12.14 7.42 0.75
C THR A 161 -11.49 7.58 2.13
N LYS A 162 -10.82 6.55 2.64
CA LYS A 162 -10.10 6.61 3.92
C LYS A 162 -8.96 7.63 3.91
N TYR A 163 -8.37 7.95 2.77
CA TYR A 163 -7.34 8.99 2.68
C TYR A 163 -7.91 10.41 2.58
N LYS A 164 -9.23 10.55 2.45
CA LYS A 164 -9.94 11.84 2.40
C LYS A 164 -10.62 12.14 3.73
N ASP A 165 -11.40 11.19 4.24
CA ASP A 165 -12.40 11.45 5.27
C ASP A 165 -12.03 10.88 6.64
N HIS A 166 -11.21 9.83 6.68
CA HIS A 166 -10.97 9.10 7.93
C HIS A 166 -10.13 9.92 8.92
N PRO A 167 -10.47 9.95 10.23
CA PRO A 167 -9.82 10.79 11.23
C PRO A 167 -8.30 10.67 11.30
N VAL A 168 -7.77 9.44 11.18
CA VAL A 168 -6.33 9.15 11.20
C VAL A 168 -5.76 8.93 9.80
N GLN A 169 -6.34 8.01 9.01
CA GLN A 169 -5.85 7.63 7.68
C GLN A 169 -5.77 8.77 6.66
N ARG A 170 -6.51 9.88 6.80
CA ARG A 170 -6.36 11.04 5.92
C ARG A 170 -5.02 11.77 6.06
N GLY A 171 -4.22 11.43 7.07
CA GLY A 171 -2.92 12.05 7.34
C GLY A 171 -3.06 13.56 7.56
N THR A 172 -2.31 14.36 6.79
CA THR A 172 -2.41 15.82 6.84
C THR A 172 -3.69 16.37 6.21
N GLY A 173 -4.40 15.57 5.38
CA GLY A 173 -5.61 15.99 4.68
C GLY A 173 -5.39 17.04 3.58
N VAL A 174 -4.13 17.28 3.16
CA VAL A 174 -3.81 18.23 2.08
C VAL A 174 -4.15 17.71 0.70
N TRP A 175 -4.50 16.43 0.58
CA TRP A 175 -4.90 15.78 -0.65
C TRP A 175 -6.38 15.38 -0.55
N GLY A 176 -7.17 15.79 -1.55
CA GLY A 176 -8.60 15.55 -1.66
C GLY A 176 -9.00 14.96 -3.00
N ASN A 177 -10.13 15.42 -3.53
CA ASN A 177 -10.73 14.92 -4.77
C ASN A 177 -9.94 15.34 -6.02
N GLU A 178 -9.03 16.32 -5.93
CA GLU A 178 -8.18 16.72 -7.04
C GLU A 178 -7.29 15.58 -7.53
N LEU A 179 -6.90 14.65 -6.66
CA LEU A 179 -6.15 13.45 -7.05
C LEU A 179 -6.99 12.41 -7.79
N ASP A 180 -8.32 12.51 -7.79
CA ASP A 180 -9.21 11.56 -8.48
C ASP A 180 -9.19 11.74 -9.99
N HIS A 181 -8.72 12.90 -10.47
CA HIS A 181 -8.84 13.31 -11.86
C HIS A 181 -7.48 13.58 -12.50
N GLY A 182 -7.44 13.37 -13.80
CA GLY A 182 -6.31 13.71 -14.63
C GLY A 182 -5.20 12.67 -14.68
N PRO A 183 -4.16 12.97 -15.47
CA PRO A 183 -3.03 12.08 -15.68
C PRO A 183 -2.15 11.94 -14.43
N ILE A 184 -1.55 10.77 -14.27
CA ILE A 184 -0.60 10.45 -13.20
C ILE A 184 0.80 10.35 -13.79
N PHE A 185 1.76 11.07 -13.23
CA PHE A 185 3.18 10.89 -13.54
C PHE A 185 3.88 10.12 -12.42
N LEU A 186 4.04 8.81 -12.58
CA LEU A 186 4.65 7.95 -11.57
C LEU A 186 6.17 7.88 -11.75
N ILE A 187 6.94 8.25 -10.73
CA ILE A 187 8.39 8.02 -10.68
C ILE A 187 8.61 6.67 -9.99
N GLU A 188 8.99 5.66 -10.76
CA GLU A 188 9.22 4.29 -10.27
C GLU A 188 10.62 4.15 -9.69
N LYS A 189 11.63 4.62 -10.43
CA LYS A 189 13.02 4.45 -10.05
C LYS A 189 13.77 5.76 -10.15
N LEU A 190 14.53 6.08 -9.12
CA LEU A 190 15.57 7.09 -9.15
C LEU A 190 16.79 6.52 -8.46
N HIS A 191 17.91 6.47 -9.18
CA HIS A 191 19.18 6.00 -8.67
C HIS A 191 20.29 6.99 -9.02
N VAL A 192 21.06 7.38 -8.01
CA VAL A 192 22.27 8.19 -8.15
C VAL A 192 23.43 7.34 -7.63
N THR A 193 24.51 7.27 -8.41
CA THR A 193 25.71 6.50 -8.04
C THR A 193 26.26 6.99 -6.69
N LEU A 194 26.70 6.07 -5.84
CA LEU A 194 26.98 6.31 -4.42
C LEU A 194 27.96 7.48 -4.21
N GLU A 195 29.00 7.59 -5.03
CA GLU A 195 30.06 8.60 -4.94
C GLU A 195 29.59 10.02 -5.28
N LEU A 196 28.42 10.14 -5.92
CA LEU A 196 27.83 11.40 -6.36
C LEU A 196 26.53 11.74 -5.63
N ARG A 197 26.14 10.95 -4.62
CA ARG A 197 25.02 11.28 -3.75
C ARG A 197 25.34 12.54 -2.94
N ARG A 198 24.29 13.20 -2.44
CA ARG A 198 24.36 14.46 -1.67
C ARG A 198 24.90 15.68 -2.44
N LYS A 199 25.30 15.55 -3.71
CA LYS A 199 25.68 16.66 -4.61
C LYS A 199 24.50 17.30 -5.35
N GLY A 200 23.28 17.25 -4.80
CA GLY A 200 22.07 17.81 -5.44
C GLY A 200 21.59 17.13 -6.73
N LEU A 201 22.32 16.16 -7.29
CA LEU A 201 21.98 15.50 -8.56
C LEU A 201 20.57 14.88 -8.58
N GLY A 202 20.18 14.19 -7.50
CA GLY A 202 18.85 13.58 -7.40
C GLY A 202 17.73 14.61 -7.54
N GLN A 203 17.85 15.77 -6.86
CA GLN A 203 16.88 16.85 -6.95
C GLN A 203 16.84 17.46 -8.36
N LYS A 204 18.01 17.62 -9.01
CA LYS A 204 18.11 18.11 -10.40
C LYS A 204 17.40 17.14 -11.36
N VAL A 205 17.60 15.84 -11.22
CA VAL A 205 16.89 14.81 -12.02
C VAL A 205 15.38 14.86 -11.81
N VAL A 206 14.91 14.92 -10.56
CA VAL A 206 13.47 15.04 -10.26
C VAL A 206 12.88 16.29 -10.88
N SER A 207 13.54 17.45 -10.73
CA SER A 207 13.10 18.71 -11.34
C SER A 207 12.98 18.61 -12.87
N LEU A 208 13.95 17.97 -13.54
CA LEU A 208 13.91 17.74 -14.98
C LEU A 208 12.76 16.82 -15.39
N LEU A 209 12.52 15.73 -14.64
CA LEU A 209 11.40 14.82 -14.88
C LEU A 209 10.05 15.53 -14.73
N LEU A 210 9.87 16.31 -13.67
CA LEU A 210 8.65 17.07 -13.42
C LEU A 210 8.39 18.10 -14.52
N LYS A 211 9.41 18.90 -14.91
CA LYS A 211 9.29 19.85 -16.02
C LYS A 211 8.88 19.16 -17.33
N LYS A 212 9.48 18.00 -17.62
CA LYS A 212 9.18 17.22 -18.82
C LYS A 212 7.75 16.65 -18.79
N ALA A 213 7.30 16.17 -17.64
CA ALA A 213 5.93 15.69 -17.45
C ALA A 213 4.91 16.82 -17.64
N GLN A 214 5.19 18.00 -17.09
CA GLN A 214 4.35 19.18 -17.26
C GLN A 214 4.25 19.61 -18.72
N GLN A 215 5.40 19.72 -19.41
CA GLN A 215 5.42 20.05 -20.84
C GLN A 215 4.64 19.03 -21.66
N PHE A 216 4.86 17.73 -21.39
CA PHE A 216 4.13 16.68 -22.09
C PHE A 216 2.63 16.75 -21.84
N SER A 217 2.20 17.05 -20.61
CA SER A 217 0.77 17.22 -20.31
C SER A 217 0.17 18.39 -21.08
N LEU A 218 0.85 19.53 -21.15
CA LEU A 218 0.42 20.70 -21.91
C LEU A 218 0.34 20.43 -23.42
N ASP A 219 1.33 19.71 -23.98
CA ASP A 219 1.38 19.40 -25.42
C ASP A 219 0.25 18.47 -25.86
N ASN A 220 -0.20 17.58 -24.97
CA ASN A 220 -1.31 16.65 -25.26
C ASN A 220 -2.68 17.22 -24.88
N LYS A 221 -2.74 18.25 -24.04
CA LYS A 221 -3.99 18.88 -23.65
C LYS A 221 -4.63 19.53 -24.88
N GLY A 222 -5.85 19.10 -25.21
CA GLY A 222 -6.62 19.69 -26.30
C GLY A 222 -6.93 21.17 -26.05
N ASP A 223 -7.39 21.87 -27.09
CA ASP A 223 -7.78 23.28 -27.02
C ASP A 223 -9.07 23.54 -26.21
N GLY A 224 -9.69 22.49 -25.65
CA GLY A 224 -10.94 22.57 -24.89
C GLY A 224 -12.16 22.91 -25.74
N LYS A 225 -12.05 23.03 -27.07
CA LYS A 225 -13.14 23.51 -27.93
C LYS A 225 -14.39 22.63 -27.88
N TYR A 226 -14.23 21.35 -27.55
CA TYR A 226 -15.31 20.38 -27.40
C TYR A 226 -15.45 19.85 -25.97
N ALA A 227 -14.92 20.58 -24.98
CA ALA A 227 -14.93 20.18 -23.57
C ALA A 227 -16.34 19.79 -23.10
N ASP A 228 -17.33 20.64 -23.36
CA ASP A 228 -18.71 20.40 -22.95
C ASP A 228 -19.32 19.14 -23.60
N SER A 229 -18.90 18.79 -24.81
CA SER A 229 -19.44 17.63 -25.53
C SER A 229 -18.90 16.30 -25.01
N PHE A 230 -17.65 16.25 -24.56
CA PHE A 230 -17.00 15.02 -24.11
C PHE A 230 -16.96 14.88 -22.58
N TYR A 231 -16.77 15.99 -21.87
CA TYR A 231 -16.59 16.02 -20.42
C TYR A 231 -17.81 16.62 -19.69
N GLY A 232 -18.81 17.12 -20.44
CA GLY A 232 -20.03 17.72 -19.89
C GLY A 232 -19.86 19.15 -19.39
N SER A 233 -18.63 19.59 -19.11
CA SER A 233 -18.31 20.98 -18.78
C SER A 233 -16.83 21.30 -19.01
N ASN A 234 -16.53 22.59 -19.16
CA ASN A 234 -15.14 23.06 -19.14
C ASN A 234 -14.40 22.76 -17.82
N GLU A 235 -15.10 22.79 -16.68
CA GLU A 235 -14.49 22.47 -15.37
C GLU A 235 -14.05 21.00 -15.30
N ALA A 236 -14.92 20.08 -15.74
CA ALA A 236 -14.58 18.66 -15.81
C ALA A 236 -13.43 18.39 -16.79
N PHE A 237 -13.35 19.13 -17.90
CA PHE A 237 -12.21 19.09 -18.81
C PHE A 237 -10.91 19.52 -18.13
N GLU A 238 -10.91 20.64 -17.39
CA GLU A 238 -9.72 21.10 -16.65
C GLU A 238 -9.29 20.09 -15.59
N GLN A 239 -10.23 19.50 -14.85
CA GLN A 239 -9.96 18.44 -13.88
C GLN A 239 -9.35 17.19 -14.55
N ALA A 240 -9.90 16.75 -15.69
CA ALA A 240 -9.39 15.62 -16.46
C ALA A 240 -7.97 15.82 -17.04
N TRP A 241 -7.42 17.03 -16.95
CA TRP A 241 -6.06 17.37 -17.34
C TRP A 241 -5.20 17.85 -16.17
N THR A 242 -5.69 17.75 -14.93
CA THR A 242 -4.91 18.12 -13.75
C THR A 242 -3.83 17.07 -13.49
N LEU A 243 -2.59 17.41 -13.86
CA LEU A 243 -1.44 16.52 -13.69
C LEU A 243 -1.00 16.46 -12.23
N HIS A 244 -0.74 15.25 -11.75
CA HIS A 244 -0.08 15.00 -10.47
C HIS A 244 1.09 14.05 -10.67
N ALA A 245 2.17 14.25 -9.91
CA ALA A 245 3.28 13.29 -9.89
C ALA A 245 3.25 12.46 -8.61
N LEU A 246 3.49 11.16 -8.71
CA LEU A 246 3.45 10.22 -7.61
C LEU A 246 4.79 9.51 -7.46
N VAL A 247 5.08 9.08 -6.23
CA VAL A 247 6.24 8.22 -5.92
C VAL A 247 5.93 7.36 -4.71
N ASN A 248 6.49 6.15 -4.69
CA ASN A 248 6.56 5.30 -3.50
C ASN A 248 8.02 5.30 -3.00
N PRO A 249 8.36 6.10 -1.97
CA PRO A 249 9.73 6.16 -1.48
C PRO A 249 10.23 4.79 -1.02
N GLY A 250 11.39 4.40 -1.53
CA GLY A 250 12.07 3.18 -1.16
C GLY A 250 13.57 3.30 -1.39
N TYR A 251 14.24 2.15 -1.33
CA TYR A 251 15.67 2.02 -1.56
C TYR A 251 15.95 0.81 -2.43
N LEU A 252 17.08 0.80 -3.12
CA LEU A 252 17.50 -0.36 -3.90
C LEU A 252 18.11 -1.38 -2.96
N THR A 253 17.58 -2.59 -2.95
CA THR A 253 18.10 -3.70 -2.13
C THR A 253 19.60 -3.91 -2.36
N ALA A 254 20.06 -3.81 -3.61
CA ALA A 254 21.48 -3.94 -3.97
C ALA A 254 22.41 -2.90 -3.29
N ASP A 255 21.91 -1.71 -2.95
CA ASP A 255 22.72 -0.68 -2.27
C ASP A 255 22.85 -0.92 -0.77
N VAL A 256 21.97 -1.77 -0.23
CA VAL A 256 21.81 -1.97 1.21
C VAL A 256 22.29 -3.35 1.63
N GLU A 257 22.18 -4.35 0.75
CA GLU A 257 22.57 -5.75 1.01
C GLU A 257 23.95 -5.87 1.66
N SER A 258 24.96 -5.17 1.13
CA SER A 258 26.32 -5.20 1.67
C SER A 258 26.43 -4.65 3.10
N GLN A 259 25.55 -3.72 3.48
CA GLN A 259 25.51 -3.14 4.83
C GLN A 259 24.78 -4.06 5.83
N LEU A 260 23.97 -5.01 5.34
CA LEU A 260 23.19 -5.96 6.16
C LEU A 260 23.90 -7.30 6.39
N VAL A 261 25.04 -7.53 5.74
CA VAL A 261 25.86 -8.74 5.95
C VAL A 261 26.41 -8.73 7.38
N ASP A 262 26.30 -9.88 8.05
CA ASP A 262 26.76 -10.11 9.43
C ASP A 262 26.14 -9.20 10.50
N LYS A 263 25.00 -8.56 10.20
CA LYS A 263 24.26 -7.71 11.15
C LYS A 263 23.20 -8.49 11.90
N SER A 264 22.99 -8.12 13.18
CA SER A 264 21.85 -8.62 13.97
C SER A 264 20.51 -8.14 13.38
N ALA A 265 19.40 -8.74 13.79
CA ALA A 265 18.08 -8.31 13.35
C ALA A 265 17.80 -6.85 13.74
N GLU A 266 18.19 -6.44 14.95
CA GLU A 266 18.06 -5.08 15.46
C GLU A 266 18.90 -4.10 14.64
N GLU A 267 20.15 -4.44 14.36
CA GLU A 267 21.03 -3.63 13.50
C GLU A 267 20.46 -3.49 12.10
N ARG A 268 19.94 -4.57 11.50
CA ARG A 268 19.28 -4.53 10.20
C ARG A 268 18.07 -3.58 10.21
N VAL A 269 17.19 -3.69 11.20
CA VAL A 269 16.02 -2.78 11.33
C VAL A 269 16.45 -1.32 11.45
N MET A 270 17.46 -1.02 12.28
CA MET A 270 17.97 0.35 12.41
C MET A 270 18.52 0.90 11.09
N ILE A 271 19.32 0.10 10.38
CA ILE A 271 19.88 0.48 9.07
C ILE A 271 18.77 0.71 8.05
N LEU A 272 17.80 -0.21 7.95
CA LEU A 272 16.69 -0.10 7.01
C LEU A 272 15.81 1.12 7.31
N ASN A 273 15.49 1.38 8.58
CA ASN A 273 14.71 2.54 8.99
C ASN A 273 15.43 3.85 8.69
N GLN A 274 16.75 3.92 8.91
CA GLN A 274 17.56 5.08 8.56
C GLN A 274 17.55 5.35 7.06
N ILE A 275 17.70 4.31 6.24
CA ILE A 275 17.70 4.41 4.78
C ILE A 275 16.32 4.82 4.25
N GLN A 276 15.25 4.21 4.76
CA GLN A 276 13.88 4.56 4.41
C GLN A 276 13.56 6.02 4.77
N SER A 277 13.97 6.46 5.97
CA SER A 277 13.80 7.85 6.41
C SER A 277 14.56 8.82 5.50
N GLY A 278 15.79 8.49 5.13
CA GLY A 278 16.57 9.30 4.17
C GLY A 278 15.92 9.41 2.80
N GLY A 279 15.26 8.34 2.32
CA GLY A 279 14.47 8.36 1.09
C GLY A 279 13.24 9.26 1.21
N ILE A 280 12.50 9.17 2.31
CA ILE A 280 11.35 10.03 2.60
C ILE A 280 11.76 11.50 2.65
N ASP A 281 12.82 11.82 3.39
CA ASP A 281 13.35 13.19 3.51
C ASP A 281 13.76 13.77 2.16
N PHE A 282 14.38 12.94 1.31
CA PHE A 282 14.71 13.33 -0.05
C PHE A 282 13.47 13.73 -0.86
N TRP A 283 12.42 12.91 -0.88
CA TRP A 283 11.21 13.23 -1.63
C TRP A 283 10.47 14.45 -1.05
N ARG A 284 10.44 14.60 0.27
CA ARG A 284 9.93 15.81 0.93
C ARG A 284 10.71 17.06 0.54
N SER A 285 12.03 16.96 0.43
CA SER A 285 12.89 18.07 -0.05
C SER A 285 12.59 18.45 -1.50
N CYS A 286 12.10 17.51 -2.31
CA CYS A 286 11.64 17.76 -3.68
C CYS A 286 10.22 18.34 -3.74
N GLY A 287 9.57 18.58 -2.60
CA GLY A 287 8.21 19.14 -2.51
C GLY A 287 7.08 18.11 -2.60
N PHE A 288 7.38 16.81 -2.54
CA PHE A 288 6.37 15.77 -2.44
C PHE A 288 5.82 15.68 -1.01
N ARG A 289 4.53 15.37 -0.85
CA ARG A 289 3.87 15.17 0.45
C ARG A 289 3.07 13.88 0.45
N ARG A 290 3.01 13.21 1.60
CA ARG A 290 2.36 11.90 1.72
C ARG A 290 0.86 11.96 1.42
N ILE A 291 0.32 10.94 0.75
CA ILE A 291 -1.13 10.79 0.52
C ILE A 291 -1.71 10.00 1.69
N GLY A 292 -2.37 10.70 2.61
CA GLY A 292 -2.91 10.11 3.82
C GLY A 292 -1.88 9.32 4.63
N ALA A 293 -2.28 8.17 5.16
CA ALA A 293 -1.41 7.22 5.84
C ALA A 293 -0.78 6.18 4.88
N SER A 294 -0.88 6.39 3.57
CA SER A 294 -0.27 5.48 2.60
C SER A 294 1.27 5.60 2.57
N ARG A 295 1.91 4.66 1.87
CA ARG A 295 3.35 4.74 1.57
C ARG A 295 3.67 5.73 0.44
N CYS A 296 2.66 6.15 -0.31
CA CYS A 296 2.84 6.98 -1.51
C CYS A 296 2.83 8.46 -1.19
N PHE A 297 3.56 9.22 -2.00
CA PHE A 297 3.65 10.66 -1.95
C PHE A 297 3.19 11.25 -3.28
N ALA A 298 2.58 12.42 -3.23
CA ALA A 298 2.15 13.18 -4.39
C ALA A 298 2.86 14.53 -4.47
N PHE A 299 2.91 15.07 -5.67
CA PHE A 299 3.36 16.42 -5.98
C PHE A 299 2.31 17.09 -6.87
N SER A 300 1.90 18.30 -6.48
CA SER A 300 0.98 19.13 -7.24
C SER A 300 1.76 20.13 -8.07
N PHE A 301 1.38 20.25 -9.34
CA PHE A 301 1.91 21.27 -10.25
C PHE A 301 1.23 22.63 -10.04
N ASP A 302 0.13 22.69 -9.28
CA ASP A 302 -0.46 23.93 -8.83
C ASP A 302 0.37 24.53 -7.68
N LEU A 303 0.91 25.72 -7.92
CA LEU A 303 1.73 26.46 -6.96
C LEU A 303 0.93 26.93 -5.74
N GLN A 304 -0.40 27.05 -5.85
CA GLN A 304 -1.29 27.46 -4.77
C GLN A 304 -1.82 26.27 -3.95
N HIS A 305 -1.50 25.04 -4.35
CA HIS A 305 -1.96 23.85 -3.66
C HIS A 305 -1.43 23.77 -2.23
N GLN A 306 -2.26 23.34 -1.28
CA GLN A 306 -1.91 23.35 0.16
C GLN A 306 -0.66 22.53 0.48
N SER A 307 -0.43 21.43 -0.24
CA SER A 307 0.79 20.61 -0.09
C SER A 307 2.09 21.38 -0.38
N ARG A 308 2.04 22.47 -1.15
CA ARG A 308 3.20 23.35 -1.44
C ARG A 308 3.58 24.23 -0.25
N ALA A 309 2.61 24.58 0.59
CA ALA A 309 2.83 25.37 1.80
C ALA A 309 3.22 24.50 3.01
N LEU A 310 2.94 23.19 2.96
CA LEU A 310 3.26 22.25 4.03
C LEU A 310 4.77 22.04 4.11
N THR A 311 5.38 22.23 5.28
CA THR A 311 6.81 21.93 5.48
C THR A 311 7.07 20.43 5.54
N ALA A 312 8.30 19.99 5.28
CA ALA A 312 8.68 18.58 5.39
C ALA A 312 8.43 18.00 6.80
N ALA A 313 8.70 18.78 7.85
CA ALA A 313 8.53 18.37 9.23
C ALA A 313 7.05 18.35 9.69
N SER A 314 6.17 19.05 8.98
CA SER A 314 4.73 19.07 9.23
C SER A 314 3.97 18.01 8.43
N ASP A 315 4.67 17.26 7.57
CA ASP A 315 4.07 16.18 6.79
C ASP A 315 3.74 14.98 7.68
N PHE A 316 2.78 14.16 7.25
CA PHE A 316 2.29 13.05 8.04
C PHE A 316 3.28 11.87 7.98
N ASP A 317 3.55 11.25 9.13
CA ASP A 317 4.25 9.98 9.23
C ASP A 317 3.38 8.94 9.96
N PRO A 318 2.99 7.85 9.28
CA PRO A 318 2.29 6.75 9.93
C PRO A 318 3.09 6.20 11.10
N ARG A 319 2.39 5.79 12.16
CA ARG A 319 3.03 5.08 13.26
C ARG A 319 3.56 3.74 12.77
N SER A 320 4.77 3.37 13.20
CA SER A 320 5.33 2.05 12.96
C SER A 320 5.68 1.37 14.29
N SER A 321 5.64 0.03 14.29
CA SER A 321 5.94 -0.78 15.47
C SER A 321 7.34 -1.36 15.32
N HIS A 322 8.29 -0.83 16.10
CA HIS A 322 9.65 -1.35 16.13
C HIS A 322 9.68 -2.86 16.47
N ALA A 323 8.80 -3.30 17.37
CA ALA A 323 8.68 -4.71 17.72
C ALA A 323 8.20 -5.57 16.52
N GLU A 324 7.24 -5.08 15.74
CA GLU A 324 6.77 -5.79 14.54
C GLU A 324 7.82 -5.81 13.41
N GLU A 325 8.56 -4.71 13.23
CA GLU A 325 9.68 -4.61 12.30
C GLU A 325 10.82 -5.58 12.68
N LEU A 326 11.17 -5.62 13.97
CA LEU A 326 12.17 -6.55 14.49
C LEU A 326 11.74 -8.01 14.31
N GLU A 327 10.49 -8.34 14.66
CA GLU A 327 9.94 -9.67 14.41
C GLU A 327 9.94 -10.03 12.93
N TYR A 328 9.72 -9.08 12.03
CA TYR A 328 9.80 -9.33 10.59
C TYR A 328 11.23 -9.65 10.14
N GLU A 329 12.23 -8.86 10.58
CA GLU A 329 13.63 -9.07 10.19
C GLU A 329 14.26 -10.29 10.85
N GLU A 330 13.95 -10.59 12.10
CA GLU A 330 14.36 -11.85 12.74
C GLU A 330 13.85 -13.05 11.95
N VAL A 331 12.59 -13.02 11.54
CA VAL A 331 12.02 -14.12 10.77
C VAL A 331 12.61 -14.15 9.36
N ARG A 332 12.88 -13.00 8.73
CA ARG A 332 13.56 -12.93 7.45
C ARG A 332 14.95 -13.58 7.49
N LEU A 333 15.74 -13.30 8.53
CA LEU A 333 17.05 -13.91 8.76
C LEU A 333 16.99 -15.44 8.88
N ILE A 334 15.93 -15.97 9.50
CA ILE A 334 15.75 -17.42 9.63
C ILE A 334 15.42 -18.08 8.27
N TYR A 335 14.81 -17.34 7.33
CA TYR A 335 14.17 -17.91 6.13
C TYR A 335 14.63 -17.31 4.79
N GLU A 336 15.90 -16.92 4.64
CA GLU A 336 16.48 -16.52 3.34
C GLU A 336 16.39 -17.60 2.23
N THR A 337 15.73 -18.76 2.47
CA THR A 337 15.61 -19.87 1.50
C THR A 337 14.21 -20.41 1.15
N ASP A 338 13.15 -20.42 2.00
CA ASP A 338 11.74 -20.64 1.55
C ASP A 338 10.67 -20.61 2.68
N ARG A 339 9.42 -20.28 2.29
CA ARG A 339 8.09 -20.37 2.97
C ARG A 339 7.59 -19.22 3.88
N SER A 340 6.85 -18.30 3.25
CA SER A 340 5.97 -17.30 3.89
C SER A 340 4.89 -17.86 4.84
N ILE A 341 4.49 -19.13 4.69
CA ILE A 341 3.51 -19.79 5.57
C ILE A 341 4.11 -20.06 6.96
N GLU A 342 5.39 -20.44 7.02
CA GLU A 342 6.07 -20.77 8.27
C GLU A 342 6.26 -19.51 9.13
N VAL A 343 6.58 -18.40 8.47
CA VAL A 343 6.66 -17.06 9.09
C VAL A 343 5.39 -16.70 9.85
N LYS A 344 4.22 -16.85 9.20
CA LYS A 344 2.93 -16.54 9.84
C LYS A 344 2.65 -17.45 11.03
N ARG A 345 2.97 -18.74 10.91
CA ARG A 345 2.79 -19.72 11.99
C ARG A 345 3.66 -19.37 13.20
N LEU A 346 4.93 -19.10 12.98
CA LEU A 346 5.87 -18.72 14.06
C LEU A 346 5.49 -17.40 14.72
N LYS A 347 5.05 -16.40 13.96
CA LYS A 347 4.54 -15.14 14.52
C LYS A 347 3.36 -15.39 15.45
N ILE A 348 2.43 -16.25 15.05
CA ILE A 348 1.31 -16.63 15.93
C ILE A 348 1.85 -17.36 17.17
N GLU A 349 2.76 -18.32 17.01
CA GLU A 349 3.30 -19.12 18.11
C GLU A 349 4.02 -18.28 19.19
N ARG A 350 4.72 -17.21 18.79
CA ARG A 350 5.38 -16.28 19.72
C ARG A 350 4.39 -15.56 20.65
N LEU A 351 3.11 -15.48 20.28
CA LEU A 351 2.08 -14.86 21.12
C LEU A 351 1.61 -15.77 22.26
N ARG A 352 1.93 -17.08 22.24
CA ARG A 352 1.39 -18.05 23.19
C ARG A 352 1.62 -17.65 24.65
N GLU A 353 2.86 -17.31 25.00
CA GLU A 353 3.24 -16.94 26.36
C GLU A 353 2.92 -15.47 26.71
N PRO A 354 3.28 -14.45 25.89
CA PRO A 354 3.08 -13.06 26.27
C PRO A 354 1.62 -12.61 26.14
N LEU A 355 0.84 -13.20 25.23
CA LEU A 355 -0.52 -12.78 24.88
C LEU A 355 -1.44 -14.01 24.66
N PRO A 356 -1.68 -14.84 25.69
CA PRO A 356 -2.41 -16.11 25.54
C PRO A 356 -3.83 -15.94 24.98
N LEU A 357 -4.53 -14.86 25.32
CA LEU A 357 -5.85 -14.55 24.74
C LEU A 357 -5.77 -14.27 23.23
N HIS A 358 -4.75 -13.52 22.79
CA HIS A 358 -4.55 -13.17 21.39
C HIS A 358 -4.11 -14.41 20.60
N TYR A 359 -3.26 -15.26 21.19
CA TYR A 359 -2.91 -16.56 20.64
C TYR A 359 -4.15 -17.45 20.42
N ALA A 360 -5.00 -17.58 21.44
CA ALA A 360 -6.25 -18.33 21.35
C ALA A 360 -7.17 -17.74 20.27
N ALA A 361 -7.28 -16.41 20.19
CA ALA A 361 -8.06 -15.72 19.18
C ALA A 361 -7.60 -16.03 17.74
N LEU A 362 -6.32 -16.29 17.52
CA LEU A 362 -5.75 -16.59 16.21
C LEU A 362 -5.77 -18.09 15.87
N THR A 363 -5.82 -18.99 16.86
CA THR A 363 -5.63 -20.43 16.67
C THR A 363 -6.88 -21.29 16.87
N LEU A 364 -7.76 -20.95 17.81
CA LEU A 364 -8.96 -21.73 18.11
C LEU A 364 -10.06 -21.51 17.06
N THR A 365 -11.09 -22.36 17.03
CA THR A 365 -12.35 -22.04 16.33
C THR A 365 -13.13 -20.96 17.08
N ASP A 366 -14.28 -20.52 16.55
CA ASP A 366 -15.10 -19.52 17.23
C ASP A 366 -15.79 -20.11 18.48
N GLU A 367 -16.30 -21.34 18.38
CA GLU A 367 -16.94 -22.05 19.49
C GLU A 367 -15.95 -22.37 20.61
N GLU A 368 -14.76 -22.85 20.25
CA GLU A 368 -13.68 -23.12 21.20
C GLU A 368 -13.20 -21.84 21.86
N LEU A 369 -13.05 -20.74 21.11
CA LEU A 369 -12.62 -19.47 21.67
C LEU A 369 -13.66 -18.90 22.64
N LYS A 370 -14.95 -18.98 22.32
CA LYS A 370 -16.01 -18.58 23.24
C LYS A 370 -16.00 -19.43 24.52
N ALA A 371 -15.87 -20.75 24.39
CA ALA A 371 -15.78 -21.63 25.55
C ALA A 371 -14.55 -21.32 26.42
N PHE A 372 -13.43 -21.01 25.77
CA PHE A 372 -12.20 -20.55 26.42
C PHE A 372 -12.42 -19.24 27.18
N PHE A 373 -13.07 -18.24 26.57
CA PHE A 373 -13.41 -16.99 27.24
C PHE A 373 -14.32 -17.18 28.45
N ILE A 374 -15.35 -18.04 28.35
CA ILE A 374 -16.23 -18.36 29.49
C ILE A 374 -15.43 -18.98 30.64
N THR A 375 -14.52 -19.90 30.31
CA THR A 375 -13.71 -20.60 31.32
C THR A 375 -12.74 -19.65 32.03
N HIS A 376 -12.20 -18.67 31.32
CA HIS A 376 -11.19 -17.74 31.81
C HIS A 376 -11.71 -16.34 32.13
N ALA A 377 -13.04 -16.13 32.17
CA ALA A 377 -13.65 -14.82 32.36
C ALA A 377 -13.24 -14.14 33.68
N THR A 378 -13.04 -14.94 34.73
CA THR A 378 -12.63 -14.47 36.07
C THR A 378 -11.12 -14.37 36.25
N ASP A 379 -10.34 -14.86 35.30
CA ASP A 379 -8.89 -14.93 35.43
C ASP A 379 -8.25 -13.57 35.12
N LYS A 380 -7.19 -13.25 35.85
CA LYS A 380 -6.33 -12.07 35.56
C LYS A 380 -5.39 -12.36 34.40
N ILE A 381 -5.93 -12.79 33.26
CA ILE A 381 -5.15 -13.28 32.11
C ILE A 381 -4.72 -12.16 31.14
N GLY A 382 -4.79 -10.89 31.58
CA GLY A 382 -4.31 -9.73 30.82
C GLY A 382 -5.24 -9.32 29.68
N TRP A 383 -6.54 -9.21 29.96
CA TRP A 383 -7.56 -8.76 28.99
C TRP A 383 -7.20 -7.41 28.37
N ASP A 384 -6.64 -6.49 29.16
CA ASP A 384 -6.23 -5.14 28.77
C ASP A 384 -5.00 -5.07 27.85
N ARG A 385 -4.32 -6.20 27.61
CA ARG A 385 -3.14 -6.22 26.74
C ARG A 385 -3.52 -6.02 25.27
N VAL A 386 -2.57 -5.48 24.51
CA VAL A 386 -2.67 -5.27 23.06
C VAL A 386 -1.47 -5.93 22.37
N THR A 387 -1.60 -6.18 21.06
CA THR A 387 -0.47 -6.64 20.23
C THR A 387 0.59 -5.55 20.04
N ASN A 388 1.72 -5.90 19.41
CA ASN A 388 2.74 -4.94 18.97
C ASN A 388 2.19 -3.89 17.99
N SER A 389 1.10 -4.21 17.27
CA SER A 389 0.37 -3.29 16.40
C SER A 389 -0.73 -2.51 17.14
N ALA A 390 -0.69 -2.47 18.47
CA ALA A 390 -1.70 -1.89 19.35
C ALA A 390 -3.13 -2.43 19.12
N ALA A 391 -3.28 -3.57 18.43
CA ALA A 391 -4.56 -4.17 18.18
C ALA A 391 -5.08 -4.83 19.46
N THR A 392 -6.30 -4.47 19.85
CA THR A 392 -6.99 -5.12 20.97
C THR A 392 -7.48 -6.51 20.58
N LEU A 393 -7.88 -7.31 21.57
CA LEU A 393 -8.50 -8.61 21.33
C LEU A 393 -9.73 -8.52 20.41
N LEU A 394 -10.52 -7.44 20.55
CA LEU A 394 -11.70 -7.18 19.71
C LEU A 394 -11.34 -7.00 18.23
N HIS A 395 -10.25 -6.26 17.92
CA HIS A 395 -9.76 -6.13 16.54
C HIS A 395 -9.46 -7.50 15.94
N LEU A 396 -8.76 -8.37 16.68
CA LEU A 396 -8.35 -9.67 16.18
C LEU A 396 -9.55 -10.58 15.93
N ILE A 397 -10.46 -10.74 16.88
CA ILE A 397 -11.61 -11.66 16.73
C ILE A 397 -12.58 -11.20 15.64
N ALA A 398 -12.83 -9.89 15.56
CA ALA A 398 -13.65 -9.29 14.52
C ALA A 398 -13.05 -9.59 13.15
N CYS A 399 -11.77 -9.26 12.96
CA CYS A 399 -11.06 -9.52 11.72
C CYS A 399 -10.91 -11.02 11.43
N LYS A 400 -10.89 -11.90 12.43
CA LYS A 400 -10.92 -13.36 12.22
C LYS A 400 -12.32 -13.92 11.93
N LEU A 401 -13.34 -13.05 11.86
CA LEU A 401 -14.73 -13.39 11.54
C LEU A 401 -15.30 -14.41 12.53
N LYS A 402 -15.12 -14.15 13.83
CA LYS A 402 -15.54 -14.98 14.95
C LYS A 402 -16.75 -14.37 15.68
N PRO A 403 -17.97 -14.47 15.12
CA PRO A 403 -19.15 -13.77 15.64
C PRO A 403 -19.55 -14.17 17.06
N LEU A 404 -19.46 -15.45 17.44
CA LEU A 404 -19.87 -15.93 18.77
C LEU A 404 -18.97 -15.36 19.86
N SER A 405 -17.66 -15.36 19.61
CA SER A 405 -16.66 -14.78 20.50
C SER A 405 -16.75 -13.26 20.52
N THR A 406 -17.03 -12.63 19.38
CA THR A 406 -17.21 -11.17 19.27
C THR A 406 -18.41 -10.72 20.10
N GLN A 407 -19.55 -11.39 19.93
CA GLN A 407 -20.75 -11.12 20.72
C GLN A 407 -20.49 -11.30 22.21
N TRP A 408 -19.93 -12.44 22.62
CA TRP A 408 -19.66 -12.72 24.02
C TRP A 408 -18.76 -11.65 24.64
N LEU A 409 -17.70 -11.25 23.93
CA LEU A 409 -16.74 -10.27 24.41
C LEU A 409 -17.40 -8.89 24.59
N LEU A 410 -18.27 -8.48 23.67
CA LEU A 410 -19.02 -7.22 23.79
C LEU A 410 -20.02 -7.22 24.96
N GLU A 411 -20.64 -8.37 25.23
CA GLU A 411 -21.64 -8.51 26.30
C GLU A 411 -21.03 -8.68 27.70
N ASN A 412 -19.84 -9.27 27.80
CA ASN A 412 -19.30 -9.76 29.09
C ASN A 412 -17.97 -9.13 29.52
N ALA A 413 -17.18 -8.55 28.59
CA ALA A 413 -15.90 -7.95 28.96
C ALA A 413 -16.07 -6.49 29.39
N HIS A 414 -15.65 -6.15 30.61
CA HIS A 414 -15.69 -4.77 31.11
C HIS A 414 -14.94 -3.76 30.22
N GLN A 415 -13.93 -4.22 29.48
CA GLN A 415 -13.12 -3.42 28.57
C GLN A 415 -13.75 -3.25 27.19
N ALA A 416 -14.89 -3.89 26.89
CA ALA A 416 -15.52 -3.87 25.58
C ALA A 416 -15.82 -2.45 25.08
N GLU A 417 -16.34 -1.58 25.96
CA GLU A 417 -16.64 -0.19 25.62
C GLU A 417 -15.37 0.57 25.20
N PHE A 418 -14.28 0.40 25.95
CA PHE A 418 -12.99 0.99 25.60
C PHE A 418 -12.44 0.40 24.29
N TRP A 419 -12.49 -0.93 24.11
CA TRP A 419 -11.97 -1.57 22.90
C TRP A 419 -12.74 -1.19 21.65
N ASN A 420 -14.04 -0.91 21.75
CA ASN A 420 -14.84 -0.52 20.60
C ASN A 420 -14.39 0.82 19.98
N THR A 421 -13.79 1.69 20.80
CA THR A 421 -13.28 3.00 20.37
C THR A 421 -11.75 3.06 20.30
N ALA A 422 -11.06 2.08 20.88
CA ALA A 422 -9.60 1.96 20.80
C ALA A 422 -9.15 1.83 19.35
N ARG A 423 -8.05 2.50 19.00
CA ARG A 423 -7.46 2.47 17.66
C ARG A 423 -6.16 1.67 17.67
N ASP A 424 -6.00 0.78 16.70
CA ASP A 424 -4.73 0.07 16.44
C ASP A 424 -3.64 1.02 15.94
N ILE A 425 -2.46 0.51 15.55
CA ILE A 425 -1.32 1.33 15.10
C ILE A 425 -1.61 2.10 13.81
N ASP A 426 -2.36 1.48 12.89
CA ASP A 426 -2.85 2.12 11.67
C ASP A 426 -3.92 3.17 11.99
N GLY A 427 -4.47 3.15 13.20
CA GLY A 427 -5.44 4.10 13.65
C GLY A 427 -6.86 3.68 13.32
N TYR A 428 -7.11 2.41 13.02
CA TYR A 428 -8.46 1.87 12.86
C TYR A 428 -9.04 1.43 14.20
N THR A 429 -10.31 1.69 14.40
CA THR A 429 -11.13 1.00 15.41
C THR A 429 -11.42 -0.44 14.99
N PRO A 430 -11.92 -1.33 15.86
CA PRO A 430 -12.26 -2.70 15.46
C PRO A 430 -13.28 -2.76 14.31
N LEU A 431 -14.24 -1.84 14.31
CA LEU A 431 -15.24 -1.73 13.23
C LEU A 431 -14.58 -1.35 11.91
N GLU A 432 -13.80 -0.27 11.91
CA GLU A 432 -13.12 0.23 10.70
C GLU A 432 -12.12 -0.81 10.17
N ALA A 433 -11.38 -1.50 11.05
CA ALA A 433 -10.45 -2.57 10.67
C ALA A 433 -11.16 -3.76 10.03
N LEU A 434 -12.33 -4.16 10.56
CA LEU A 434 -13.17 -5.19 9.97
C LEU A 434 -13.71 -4.74 8.59
N GLN A 435 -14.19 -3.50 8.47
CA GLN A 435 -14.67 -2.95 7.21
C GLN A 435 -13.58 -2.92 6.15
N GLU A 436 -12.38 -2.42 6.48
CA GLU A 436 -11.20 -2.40 5.61
C GLU A 436 -10.81 -3.82 5.17
N LYS A 437 -10.86 -4.79 6.09
CA LYS A 437 -10.59 -6.19 5.76
C LYS A 437 -11.61 -6.76 4.79
N LEU A 438 -12.90 -6.53 5.02
CA LEU A 438 -13.96 -7.02 4.16
C LEU A 438 -13.92 -6.35 2.79
N GLU A 439 -13.55 -5.07 2.73
CA GLU A 439 -13.34 -4.36 1.47
C GLU A 439 -12.18 -4.96 0.67
N LYS A 440 -11.06 -5.32 1.32
CA LYS A 440 -9.97 -6.06 0.67
C LYS A 440 -10.41 -7.43 0.15
N ILE A 441 -11.17 -8.19 0.93
CA ILE A 441 -11.71 -9.50 0.50
C ILE A 441 -12.68 -9.33 -0.68
N ARG A 442 -13.51 -8.28 -0.65
CA ARG A 442 -14.49 -7.96 -1.67
C ARG A 442 -13.83 -7.66 -3.00
N THR A 443 -12.74 -6.90 -2.97
CA THR A 443 -12.16 -6.29 -4.15
C THR A 443 -10.94 -7.04 -4.68
N ARG A 444 -10.23 -7.81 -3.85
CA ARG A 444 -8.89 -8.33 -4.18
C ARG A 444 -8.70 -9.78 -3.75
N LYS A 445 -7.82 -10.48 -4.46
CA LYS A 445 -7.25 -11.77 -4.03
C LYS A 445 -5.79 -11.87 -4.40
N ALA A 446 -4.95 -12.01 -3.38
CA ALA A 446 -3.53 -12.29 -3.57
C ALA A 446 -3.34 -13.67 -4.20
N HIS A 447 -2.56 -13.74 -5.27
CA HIS A 447 -2.15 -14.97 -5.94
C HIS A 447 -0.64 -14.93 -6.22
N GLY A 448 0.16 -15.46 -5.29
CA GLY A 448 1.61 -15.29 -5.35
C GLY A 448 1.99 -13.83 -5.18
N PHE A 449 2.70 -13.29 -6.17
CA PHE A 449 3.11 -11.88 -6.23
C PHE A 449 2.10 -10.96 -6.93
N MET A 450 0.95 -11.51 -7.38
CA MET A 450 -0.08 -10.75 -8.11
C MET A 450 -1.30 -10.48 -7.22
N THR A 451 -2.02 -9.40 -7.52
CA THR A 451 -3.23 -8.98 -6.79
C THR A 451 -4.40 -8.93 -7.76
N LEU A 452 -5.17 -10.01 -7.81
CA LEU A 452 -6.29 -10.12 -8.74
C LEU A 452 -7.47 -9.25 -8.28
N ASN A 453 -8.01 -8.43 -9.18
CA ASN A 453 -9.27 -7.72 -8.97
C ASN A 453 -10.45 -8.71 -9.01
N LEU A 454 -11.19 -8.82 -7.90
CA LEU A 454 -12.36 -9.67 -7.74
C LEU A 454 -13.69 -8.91 -7.66
N SER A 455 -13.66 -7.58 -7.82
CA SER A 455 -14.82 -6.73 -7.55
C SER A 455 -16.09 -7.14 -8.31
N ASP A 456 -15.94 -7.59 -9.57
CA ASP A 456 -17.06 -8.04 -10.42
C ASP A 456 -17.52 -9.48 -10.16
N HIS A 457 -16.77 -10.22 -9.34
CA HIS A 457 -17.04 -11.61 -9.00
C HIS A 457 -17.40 -11.80 -7.52
N PHE A 458 -17.56 -10.71 -6.79
CA PHE A 458 -17.92 -10.75 -5.38
C PHE A 458 -19.34 -11.25 -5.19
N LYS A 459 -19.50 -12.33 -4.42
CA LYS A 459 -20.80 -12.99 -4.18
C LYS A 459 -21.49 -12.53 -2.89
N GLY A 460 -20.94 -11.54 -2.20
CA GLY A 460 -21.36 -11.14 -0.86
C GLY A 460 -20.40 -11.63 0.22
N ASN A 461 -20.52 -11.03 1.40
CA ASN A 461 -19.79 -11.44 2.59
C ASN A 461 -20.44 -12.70 3.20
N SER A 462 -19.67 -13.51 3.93
CA SER A 462 -20.23 -14.63 4.69
C SER A 462 -21.16 -14.15 5.81
N ASP A 463 -22.12 -14.99 6.22
CA ASP A 463 -23.00 -14.71 7.36
C ASP A 463 -22.22 -14.42 8.64
N THR A 464 -21.06 -15.08 8.82
CA THR A 464 -20.14 -14.82 9.95
C THR A 464 -19.59 -13.40 9.94
N ALA A 465 -19.20 -12.88 8.77
CA ALA A 465 -18.71 -11.52 8.60
C ALA A 465 -19.82 -10.49 8.84
N VAL A 466 -21.01 -10.71 8.27
CA VAL A 466 -22.19 -9.86 8.49
C VAL A 466 -22.57 -9.83 9.97
N SER A 467 -22.52 -10.97 10.65
CA SER A 467 -22.79 -11.05 12.09
C SER A 467 -21.77 -10.25 12.91
N CYS A 468 -20.48 -10.37 12.61
CA CYS A 468 -19.44 -9.60 13.30
C CYS A 468 -19.64 -8.09 13.11
N LEU A 469 -19.93 -7.64 11.88
CA LEU A 469 -20.25 -6.24 11.61
C LEU A 469 -21.44 -5.77 12.43
N SER A 470 -22.54 -6.54 12.42
CA SER A 470 -23.76 -6.22 13.14
C SER A 470 -23.50 -6.04 14.64
N PHE A 471 -22.77 -6.96 15.27
CA PHE A 471 -22.48 -6.89 16.71
C PHE A 471 -21.64 -5.66 17.07
N ILE A 472 -20.61 -5.35 16.30
CA ILE A 472 -19.73 -4.21 16.59
C ILE A 472 -20.43 -2.87 16.31
N GLN A 473 -21.24 -2.80 15.24
CA GLN A 473 -21.99 -1.58 14.88
C GLN A 473 -23.11 -1.25 15.87
N THR A 474 -23.87 -2.26 16.30
CA THR A 474 -24.98 -2.07 17.23
C THR A 474 -24.49 -1.89 18.67
N GLY A 475 -23.24 -2.24 18.95
CA GLY A 475 -22.61 -2.10 20.26
C GLY A 475 -23.38 -2.83 21.37
N VAL A 476 -24.13 -3.88 21.02
CA VAL A 476 -25.17 -4.56 21.83
C VAL A 476 -25.44 -3.89 23.18
N PHE A 477 -26.10 -2.72 23.13
CA PHE A 477 -26.74 -2.12 24.30
C PHE A 477 -28.15 -2.70 24.39
N GLY A 478 -28.27 -3.88 24.99
CA GLY A 478 -29.54 -4.60 25.02
C GLY A 478 -29.59 -5.75 26.02
N ALA A 479 -29.37 -5.47 27.31
CA ALA A 479 -30.03 -6.11 28.45
C ALA A 479 -29.77 -5.32 29.74
#